data_AF-A0A964AVQ5-F1
#
_entry.id   AF-A0A964AVQ5-F1
#
_cell.length_a   1.000
_cell.length_b   1.000
_cell.length_c   1.000
_cell.angle_alpha   90.00
_cell.angle_beta   90.00
_cell.angle_gamma   90.00
#
_symmetry.space_group_name_H-M   'P 1'
#
loop_
_entity.id
_entity.type
_entity.pdbx_description
1 polymer ?
#
loop_
_entity_poly.entity_id
_entity_poly.type
_entity_poly.pdbx_seq_one_letter_code
_entity_poly.pdbx_strand_id
1 'polypeptide(L)'
;MDNDSFPHAGVGAPDYTLHLPDIPWDEVAGRIPVEVQLAGGPRYAATFLTLEHVRQQTERDRETGDCLGGRYFWAPRMVFLERLTRDRIRRAVWHMLCTSCLEGPFERMDAIPESSPLAQRPAYTCKIIAYRPWDPDDVNLDVDITLETGERYIPTFFTLRNIQWIMDKDKHTGERDGGLYHWTIDSILVERVVEPLMVRAIEDMLDRGLMARACELYSPYEEDEDDDEEA
;
A
#
# COMPACT_ATOMS: atom_id res chain seq x y z
N MET A 1 26.47 7.07 -2.49
CA MET A 1 25.25 6.83 -3.29
C MET A 1 25.68 6.04 -4.51
N ASP A 2 25.59 4.72 -4.43
CA ASP A 2 25.86 3.86 -5.58
C ASP A 2 24.62 3.89 -6.47
N ASN A 3 24.66 4.76 -7.47
CA ASN A 3 23.68 4.82 -8.56
C ASN A 3 24.05 3.72 -9.55
N ASP A 4 23.53 2.52 -9.33
CA ASP A 4 23.74 1.42 -10.25
C ASP A 4 22.84 1.61 -11.49
N SER A 5 23.38 2.22 -12.54
CA SER A 5 22.78 2.18 -13.88
C SER A 5 23.06 0.81 -14.51
N PHE A 6 22.05 -0.06 -14.58
CA PHE A 6 22.18 -1.36 -15.23
C PHE A 6 21.66 -1.31 -16.67
N PRO A 7 22.51 -1.61 -17.67
CA PRO A 7 22.03 -1.78 -19.04
C PRO A 7 21.34 -3.15 -19.15
N HIS A 8 20.01 -3.17 -19.19
CA HIS A 8 19.27 -4.37 -19.52
C HIS A 8 18.94 -4.36 -21.02
N ALA A 9 19.77 -5.06 -21.79
CA ALA A 9 19.49 -5.42 -23.16
C ALA A 9 18.31 -6.42 -23.18
N GLY A 10 17.08 -5.91 -23.30
CA GLY A 10 15.87 -6.73 -23.37
C GLY A 10 14.62 -5.87 -23.52
N VAL A 11 13.95 -6.02 -24.66
CA VAL A 11 12.78 -5.26 -25.14
C VAL A 11 11.72 -5.03 -24.05
N GLY A 12 11.37 -3.77 -23.78
CA GLY A 12 10.05 -3.40 -23.24
C GLY A 12 10.01 -2.40 -22.09
N ALA A 13 10.99 -2.39 -21.17
CA ALA A 13 10.99 -1.46 -20.04
C ALA A 13 11.62 -0.10 -20.41
N PRO A 14 11.11 1.03 -19.89
CA PRO A 14 11.77 2.32 -20.02
C PRO A 14 13.10 2.32 -19.26
N ASP A 15 14.04 3.16 -19.70
CA ASP A 15 15.26 3.42 -18.93
C ASP A 15 14.90 4.03 -17.56
N TYR A 16 15.53 3.52 -16.50
CA TYR A 16 15.26 3.97 -15.14
C TYR A 16 16.50 3.87 -14.24
N THR A 17 16.49 4.63 -13.15
CA THR A 17 17.43 4.48 -12.03
C THR A 17 16.67 4.06 -10.79
N LEU A 18 17.24 3.09 -10.06
CA LEU A 18 16.70 2.62 -8.78
C LEU A 18 17.52 3.21 -7.64
N HIS A 19 16.90 4.01 -6.78
CA HIS A 19 17.55 4.52 -5.58
C HIS A 19 17.18 3.66 -4.38
N LEU A 20 18.21 3.10 -3.76
CA LEU A 20 18.11 2.21 -2.61
C LEU A 20 18.95 2.78 -1.46
N PRO A 21 18.48 2.70 -0.21
CA PRO A 21 19.23 3.23 0.92
C PRO A 21 20.50 2.42 1.16
N ASP A 22 21.59 3.14 1.38
CA ASP A 22 22.92 2.57 1.65
C ASP A 22 23.11 2.33 3.15
N ILE A 23 22.31 1.40 3.68
CA ILE A 23 22.34 0.93 5.07
C ILE A 23 22.32 -0.60 5.09
N PRO A 24 22.73 -1.26 6.18
CA PRO A 24 22.52 -2.69 6.34
C PRO A 24 21.02 -3.03 6.30
N TRP A 25 20.67 -4.08 5.55
CA TRP A 25 19.28 -4.52 5.41
C TRP A 25 19.02 -5.74 6.27
N ASP A 26 17.88 -5.74 6.95
CA ASP A 26 17.29 -6.98 7.45
C ASP A 26 16.52 -7.63 6.30
N GLU A 27 17.08 -8.69 5.72
CA GLU A 27 16.43 -9.37 4.61
C GLU A 27 15.15 -10.11 5.04
N VAL A 28 14.98 -10.42 6.32
CA VAL A 28 13.87 -11.23 6.83
C VAL A 28 12.75 -10.35 7.38
N ALA A 29 13.08 -9.33 8.17
CA ALA A 29 12.14 -8.45 8.86
C ALA A 29 12.33 -6.95 8.51
N GLY A 30 12.89 -6.67 7.34
CA GLY A 30 13.17 -5.30 6.91
C GLY A 30 11.98 -4.55 6.33
N ARG A 31 12.17 -3.23 6.27
CA ARG A 31 11.35 -2.27 5.53
C ARG A 31 12.29 -1.27 4.86
N ILE A 32 12.14 -1.07 3.57
CA ILE A 32 13.03 -0.29 2.72
C ILE A 32 12.19 0.64 1.85
N PRO A 33 12.37 1.98 1.94
CA PRO A 33 11.84 2.87 0.93
C PRO A 33 12.61 2.65 -0.38
N VAL A 34 11.88 2.51 -1.49
CA VAL A 34 12.46 2.31 -2.82
C VAL A 34 11.97 3.43 -3.72
N GLU A 35 12.90 4.11 -4.39
CA GLU A 35 12.55 5.14 -5.36
C GLU A 35 12.97 4.72 -6.77
N VAL A 36 12.11 5.01 -7.74
CA VAL A 36 12.33 4.74 -9.16
C VAL A 36 12.28 6.08 -9.91
N GLN A 37 13.37 6.42 -10.59
CA GLN A 37 13.46 7.59 -11.45
C GLN A 37 13.46 7.15 -12.91
N LEU A 38 12.39 7.44 -13.65
CA LEU A 38 12.34 7.19 -15.09
C LEU A 38 13.26 8.19 -15.82
N ALA A 39 13.94 7.76 -16.88
CA ALA A 39 14.87 8.62 -17.62
C ALA A 39 14.14 9.84 -18.21
N GLY A 40 14.51 11.04 -17.73
CA GLY A 40 13.85 12.30 -18.12
C GLY A 40 12.40 12.44 -17.66
N GLY A 41 11.91 11.54 -16.80
CA GLY A 41 10.53 11.45 -16.38
C GLY A 41 10.30 11.70 -14.88
N PRO A 42 9.12 11.34 -14.35
CA PRO A 42 8.80 11.49 -12.94
C PRO A 42 9.59 10.52 -12.04
N ARG A 43 9.63 10.87 -10.75
CA ARG A 43 10.16 10.03 -9.67
C ARG A 43 9.01 9.39 -8.91
N TYR A 44 9.15 8.12 -8.59
CA TYR A 44 8.15 7.31 -7.91
C TYR A 44 8.73 6.73 -6.62
N ALA A 45 7.91 6.52 -5.59
CA ALA A 45 8.32 5.89 -4.33
C ALA A 45 7.32 4.83 -3.86
N ALA A 46 7.86 3.79 -3.20
CA ALA A 46 7.08 2.74 -2.55
C ALA A 46 7.78 2.22 -1.29
N THR A 47 7.02 1.60 -0.40
CA THR A 47 7.53 0.93 0.80
C THR A 47 7.65 -0.57 0.55
N PHE A 48 8.88 -1.08 0.41
CA PHE A 48 9.14 -2.51 0.32
C PHE A 48 9.30 -3.09 1.73
N LEU A 49 8.60 -4.16 2.05
CA LEU A 49 8.62 -4.77 3.39
C LEU A 49 8.36 -6.27 3.33
N THR A 50 8.62 -6.98 4.43
CA THR A 50 8.21 -8.38 4.60
C THR A 50 7.01 -8.50 5.53
N LEU A 51 6.29 -9.63 5.47
CA LEU A 51 5.26 -9.92 6.47
C LEU A 51 5.84 -10.04 7.89
N GLU A 52 7.09 -10.48 8.00
CA GLU A 52 7.76 -10.56 9.30
C GLU A 52 8.07 -9.18 9.88
N HIS A 53 8.38 -8.19 9.04
CA HIS A 53 8.48 -6.80 9.48
C HIS A 53 7.19 -6.33 10.15
N VAL A 54 6.03 -6.60 9.52
CA VAL A 54 4.73 -6.21 10.07
C VAL A 54 4.47 -6.90 11.41
N ARG A 55 4.79 -8.19 11.54
CA ARG A 55 4.66 -8.91 12.83
C ARG A 55 5.54 -8.30 13.92
N GLN A 56 6.80 -8.01 13.62
CA GLN A 56 7.69 -7.40 14.60
C GLN A 56 7.28 -5.98 14.97
N GLN A 57 6.83 -5.19 14.00
CA GLN A 57 6.38 -3.83 14.25
C GLN A 57 5.11 -3.83 15.11
N THR A 58 4.12 -4.67 14.80
CA THR A 58 2.91 -4.80 15.62
C THR A 58 3.20 -5.31 17.03
N GLU A 59 4.23 -6.14 17.24
CA GLU A 59 4.66 -6.51 18.59
C GLU A 59 5.28 -5.34 19.35
N ARG A 60 6.16 -4.55 18.70
CA ARG A 60 6.71 -3.34 19.31
C ARG A 60 5.63 -2.32 19.65
N ASP A 61 4.65 -2.15 18.76
CA ASP A 61 3.53 -1.24 18.96
C ASP A 61 2.64 -1.67 20.14
N ARG A 62 2.59 -2.97 20.50
CA ARG A 62 1.94 -3.44 21.74
C ARG A 62 2.64 -2.92 22.99
N GLU A 63 3.95 -2.75 22.93
CA GLU A 63 4.75 -2.21 24.04
C GLU A 63 4.63 -0.68 24.13
N THR A 64 4.60 0.02 23.00
CA THR A 64 4.55 1.50 22.97
C THR A 64 3.13 2.06 23.07
N GLY A 65 2.12 1.28 22.71
CA GLY A 65 0.73 1.72 22.58
C GLY A 65 0.40 2.37 21.22
N ASP A 66 1.35 2.42 20.29
CA ASP A 66 1.10 2.90 18.93
C ASP A 66 0.16 1.98 18.15
N CYS A 67 -0.48 2.52 17.11
CA CYS A 67 -1.40 1.78 16.25
C CYS A 67 -2.43 0.93 17.04
N LEU A 68 -3.05 1.55 18.05
CA LEU A 68 -3.95 0.90 19.02
C LEU A 68 -3.32 -0.28 19.78
N GLY A 69 -2.06 -0.16 20.19
CA GLY A 69 -1.30 -1.25 20.79
C GLY A 69 -1.02 -2.35 19.78
N GLY A 70 -0.57 -1.99 18.57
CA GLY A 70 -0.22 -2.92 17.49
C GLY A 70 -1.39 -3.73 16.94
N ARG A 71 -2.62 -3.21 17.03
CA ARG A 71 -3.83 -3.87 16.51
C ARG A 71 -4.04 -3.64 15.02
N TYR A 72 -3.39 -2.62 14.47
CA TYR A 72 -3.28 -2.41 13.04
C TYR A 72 -1.86 -2.01 12.65
N PHE A 73 -1.56 -2.09 11.35
CA PHE A 73 -0.36 -1.58 10.73
C PHE A 73 -0.73 -0.94 9.39
N TRP A 74 -0.03 0.11 9.01
CA TRP A 74 -0.18 0.74 7.70
C TRP A 74 1.18 1.30 7.23
N ALA A 75 1.32 1.44 5.92
CA ALA A 75 2.37 2.21 5.30
C ALA A 75 1.90 2.65 3.91
N PRO A 76 2.41 3.78 3.37
CA PRO A 76 2.08 4.18 2.02
C PRO A 76 2.68 3.17 1.02
N ARG A 77 1.88 2.81 0.00
CA ARG A 77 2.32 2.05 -1.18
C ARG A 77 3.15 0.81 -0.83
N MET A 78 2.50 -0.20 -0.23
CA MET A 78 3.17 -1.37 0.31
C MET A 78 3.47 -2.42 -0.77
N VAL A 79 4.73 -2.84 -0.85
CA VAL A 79 5.19 -3.96 -1.69
C VAL A 79 5.83 -5.03 -0.81
N PHE A 80 5.14 -6.17 -0.68
CA PHE A 80 5.55 -7.32 0.08
C PHE A 80 6.49 -8.23 -0.72
N LEU A 81 7.60 -8.62 -0.12
CA LEU A 81 8.45 -9.73 -0.55
C LEU A 81 8.70 -10.67 0.62
N GLU A 82 9.00 -11.93 0.34
CA GLU A 82 9.42 -12.85 1.40
C GLU A 82 10.78 -12.50 1.99
N ARG A 83 11.66 -11.93 1.15
CA ARG A 83 13.01 -11.50 1.52
C ARG A 83 13.42 -10.23 0.77
N LEU A 84 13.94 -9.26 1.51
CA LEU A 84 14.40 -7.99 0.96
C LEU A 84 15.87 -8.06 0.56
N THR A 85 16.13 -8.55 -0.64
CA THR A 85 17.47 -8.49 -1.27
C THR A 85 17.45 -7.50 -2.42
N ARG A 86 18.60 -6.88 -2.73
CA ARG A 86 18.74 -5.93 -3.85
C ARG A 86 18.23 -6.55 -5.15
N ASP A 87 18.59 -7.80 -5.42
CA ASP A 87 18.21 -8.49 -6.65
C ASP A 87 16.70 -8.76 -6.73
N ARG A 88 16.06 -9.14 -5.61
CA ARG A 88 14.60 -9.34 -5.59
C ARG A 88 13.84 -8.02 -5.77
N ILE A 89 14.28 -6.94 -5.13
CA ILE A 89 13.67 -5.61 -5.32
C ILE A 89 13.82 -5.17 -6.77
N ARG A 90 15.03 -5.27 -7.34
CA ARG A 90 15.29 -4.94 -8.75
C ARG A 90 14.41 -5.75 -9.69
N ARG A 91 14.31 -7.06 -9.48
CA ARG A 91 13.48 -7.94 -10.31
C ARG A 91 11.99 -7.60 -10.21
N ALA A 92 11.49 -7.29 -9.00
CA ALA A 92 10.11 -6.86 -8.81
C ALA A 92 9.82 -5.54 -9.56
N VAL A 93 10.68 -4.54 -9.40
CA VAL A 93 10.55 -3.24 -10.11
C VAL A 93 10.62 -3.42 -11.62
N TRP A 94 11.58 -4.20 -12.10
CA TRP A 94 11.73 -4.53 -13.51
C TRP A 94 10.45 -5.17 -14.07
N HIS A 95 9.91 -6.18 -13.38
CA HIS A 95 8.68 -6.83 -13.80
C HIS A 95 7.52 -5.85 -13.85
N MET A 96 7.34 -5.00 -12.83
CA MET A 96 6.29 -3.96 -12.80
C MET A 96 6.42 -2.97 -13.97
N LEU A 97 7.64 -2.58 -14.33
CA LEU A 97 7.90 -1.72 -15.50
C LEU A 97 7.55 -2.43 -16.81
N CYS A 98 7.97 -3.68 -16.99
CA CYS A 98 7.67 -4.47 -18.19
C CYS A 98 6.17 -4.75 -18.37
N THR A 99 5.41 -4.84 -17.28
CA THR A 99 3.96 -5.08 -17.34
C THR A 99 3.14 -3.79 -17.28
N SER A 100 3.76 -2.61 -17.34
CA SER A 100 3.10 -1.31 -17.20
C SER A 100 2.25 -1.18 -15.94
N CYS A 101 2.70 -1.78 -14.83
CA CYS A 101 2.00 -1.80 -13.55
C CYS A 101 2.76 -1.04 -12.46
N LEU A 102 3.63 -0.08 -12.80
CA LEU A 102 4.41 0.67 -11.80
C LEU A 102 3.52 1.61 -10.96
N GLU A 103 2.56 2.28 -11.59
CA GLU A 103 1.77 3.36 -10.96
C GLU A 103 0.76 2.87 -9.90
N GLY A 104 0.46 1.57 -9.86
CA GLY A 104 -0.28 0.98 -8.74
C GLY A 104 0.57 0.97 -7.46
N PRO A 105 1.62 0.13 -7.38
CA PRO A 105 2.47 -0.03 -6.20
C PRO A 105 3.33 1.17 -5.86
N PHE A 106 3.48 2.17 -6.73
CA PHE A 106 4.30 3.35 -6.45
C PHE A 106 3.51 4.64 -6.57
N GLU A 107 3.79 5.58 -5.69
CA GLU A 107 3.26 6.94 -5.73
C GLU A 107 4.25 7.89 -6.43
N ARG A 108 3.72 8.81 -7.23
CA ARG A 108 4.52 9.85 -7.87
C ARG A 108 4.94 10.89 -6.83
N MET A 109 6.23 11.19 -6.73
CA MET A 109 6.75 11.99 -5.61
C MET A 109 6.42 13.48 -5.69
N ASP A 110 6.06 13.97 -6.87
CA ASP A 110 5.53 15.31 -7.10
C ASP A 110 4.03 15.42 -6.80
N ALA A 111 3.35 14.30 -6.54
CA ALA A 111 1.94 14.22 -6.21
C ALA A 111 1.65 14.09 -4.71
N ILE A 112 2.67 13.92 -3.86
CA ILE A 112 2.49 13.72 -2.41
C ILE A 112 1.98 15.03 -1.79
N PRO A 113 0.73 15.10 -1.31
CA PRO A 113 0.22 16.31 -0.68
C PRO A 113 0.90 16.51 0.69
N GLU A 114 1.13 17.76 1.07
CA GLU A 114 1.49 18.07 2.46
C GLU A 114 0.30 17.72 3.37
N SER A 115 0.44 16.66 4.18
CA SER A 115 -0.57 16.32 5.17
C SER A 115 -0.57 17.34 6.30
N SER A 116 -1.67 18.07 6.50
CA SER A 116 -1.88 18.86 7.71
C SER A 116 -2.64 18.02 8.74
N PRO A 117 -2.15 17.90 10.00
CA PRO A 117 -2.93 17.28 11.04
C PRO A 117 -4.24 18.04 11.22
N LEU A 118 -5.36 17.32 11.30
CA LEU A 118 -6.64 17.93 11.65
C LEU A 118 -6.58 18.38 13.11
N ALA A 119 -7.04 19.60 13.38
CA ALA A 119 -7.05 20.15 14.74
C ALA A 119 -8.00 19.38 15.69
N GLN A 120 -9.03 18.74 15.13
CA GLN A 120 -10.00 17.87 15.80
C GLN A 120 -10.45 16.78 14.82
N ARG A 121 -10.86 15.61 15.34
CA ARG A 121 -11.44 14.55 14.51
C ARG A 121 -12.78 15.02 13.92
N PRO A 122 -12.96 15.00 12.59
CA PRO A 122 -14.24 15.31 11.97
C PRO A 122 -15.25 14.19 12.23
N ALA A 123 -16.53 14.52 12.26
CA ALA A 123 -17.55 13.50 12.18
C ALA A 123 -17.42 12.73 10.85
N TYR A 124 -17.74 11.44 10.87
CA TYR A 124 -17.65 10.59 9.69
C TYR A 124 -18.73 9.52 9.68
N THR A 125 -18.98 8.97 8.50
CA THR A 125 -19.72 7.73 8.30
C THR A 125 -18.79 6.70 7.67
N CYS A 126 -19.00 5.42 7.98
CA CYS A 126 -18.30 4.35 7.28
C CYS A 126 -19.23 3.21 6.89
N LYS A 127 -18.99 2.60 5.73
CA LYS A 127 -19.73 1.45 5.22
C LYS A 127 -18.76 0.37 4.79
N ILE A 128 -18.90 -0.82 5.38
CA ILE A 128 -18.14 -2.01 4.97
C ILE A 128 -18.71 -2.50 3.63
N ILE A 129 -17.86 -2.55 2.61
CA ILE A 129 -18.18 -3.09 1.29
C ILE A 129 -17.73 -4.55 1.29
N ALA A 130 -18.67 -5.46 1.58
CA ALA A 130 -18.37 -6.87 1.71
C ALA A 130 -19.52 -7.76 1.26
N TYR A 131 -19.18 -8.90 0.65
CA TYR A 131 -20.10 -10.01 0.48
C TYR A 131 -20.02 -10.93 1.70
N ARG A 132 -21.16 -11.16 2.38
CA ARG A 132 -21.24 -12.03 3.57
C ARG A 132 -21.65 -13.46 3.19
N PRO A 133 -21.22 -14.50 3.96
CA PRO A 133 -20.27 -14.45 5.08
C PRO A 133 -18.80 -14.40 4.62
N TRP A 134 -17.90 -13.90 5.47
CA TRP A 134 -16.44 -13.94 5.25
C TRP A 134 -15.70 -14.58 6.43
N ASP A 135 -14.47 -15.04 6.20
CA ASP A 135 -13.56 -15.49 7.27
C ASP A 135 -12.82 -14.27 7.84
N PRO A 136 -13.07 -13.87 9.11
CA PRO A 136 -12.40 -12.71 9.70
C PRO A 136 -10.88 -12.89 9.84
N ASP A 137 -10.37 -14.11 9.75
CA ASP A 137 -8.95 -14.41 9.91
C ASP A 137 -8.21 -14.53 8.57
N ASP A 138 -8.93 -14.54 7.44
CA ASP A 138 -8.40 -14.66 6.08
C ASP A 138 -9.28 -13.93 5.05
N VAL A 139 -9.26 -12.60 5.09
CA VAL A 139 -10.01 -11.79 4.13
C VAL A 139 -9.32 -10.46 3.88
N ASN A 140 -9.69 -9.83 2.77
CA ASN A 140 -9.56 -8.40 2.54
C ASN A 140 -10.94 -7.77 2.27
N LEU A 141 -11.22 -6.60 2.83
CA LEU A 141 -12.51 -5.92 2.65
C LEU A 141 -12.31 -4.41 2.51
N ASP A 142 -13.04 -3.80 1.59
CA ASP A 142 -13.04 -2.35 1.43
C ASP A 142 -13.99 -1.69 2.44
N VAL A 143 -13.62 -0.52 2.92
CA VAL A 143 -14.46 0.30 3.79
C VAL A 143 -14.56 1.69 3.19
N ASP A 144 -15.78 2.10 2.84
CA ASP A 144 -16.08 3.45 2.36
C ASP A 144 -16.22 4.39 3.56
N ILE A 145 -15.38 5.42 3.65
CA ILE A 145 -15.35 6.40 4.73
C ILE A 145 -15.64 7.77 4.15
N THR A 146 -16.70 8.42 4.64
CA THR A 146 -17.06 9.80 4.24
C THR A 146 -16.99 10.71 5.45
N LEU A 147 -16.10 11.70 5.41
CA LEU A 147 -15.98 12.74 6.41
C LEU A 147 -17.09 13.79 6.21
N GLU A 148 -17.47 14.49 7.29
CA GLU A 148 -18.44 15.59 7.21
C GLU A 148 -17.97 16.77 6.34
N THR A 149 -16.66 16.86 6.10
CA THR A 149 -16.02 17.81 5.18
C THR A 149 -16.28 17.47 3.71
N GLY A 150 -16.82 16.28 3.43
CA GLY A 150 -17.03 15.75 2.08
C GLY A 150 -15.86 14.91 1.56
N GLU A 151 -14.72 14.90 2.25
CA GLU A 151 -13.59 14.02 1.92
C GLU A 151 -14.00 12.56 2.05
N ARG A 152 -13.60 11.75 1.07
CA ARG A 152 -13.95 10.33 1.01
C ARG A 152 -12.70 9.47 0.86
N TYR A 153 -12.61 8.38 1.60
CA TYR A 153 -11.51 7.41 1.55
C TYR A 153 -12.09 6.01 1.42
N ILE A 154 -11.43 5.14 0.64
CA ILE A 154 -11.86 3.73 0.49
C ILE A 154 -10.70 2.79 0.79
N PRO A 155 -10.25 2.68 2.06
CA PRO A 155 -9.21 1.71 2.40
C PRO A 155 -9.67 0.27 2.24
N THR A 156 -8.71 -0.59 1.87
CA THR A 156 -8.85 -2.04 2.00
C THR A 156 -8.21 -2.51 3.31
N PHE A 157 -9.00 -3.17 4.14
CA PHE A 157 -8.50 -3.87 5.33
C PHE A 157 -8.02 -5.26 4.95
N PHE A 158 -6.80 -5.62 5.32
CA PHE A 158 -6.20 -6.93 5.07
C PHE A 158 -5.87 -7.66 6.37
N THR A 159 -6.06 -8.97 6.40
CA THR A 159 -5.35 -9.81 7.38
C THR A 159 -3.96 -10.19 6.85
N LEU A 160 -2.99 -10.39 7.75
CA LEU A 160 -1.67 -10.91 7.36
C LEU A 160 -1.75 -12.30 6.72
N ARG A 161 -2.71 -13.12 7.16
CA ARG A 161 -2.96 -14.43 6.55
C ARG A 161 -3.42 -14.27 5.10
N ASN A 162 -4.29 -13.32 4.82
CA ASN A 162 -4.78 -13.08 3.47
C ASN A 162 -3.65 -12.65 2.51
N ILE A 163 -2.76 -11.74 2.93
CA ILE A 163 -1.59 -11.38 2.12
C ILE A 163 -0.71 -12.60 1.86
N GLN A 164 -0.45 -13.43 2.89
CA GLN A 164 0.33 -14.66 2.74
C GLN A 164 -0.34 -15.62 1.74
N TRP A 165 -1.65 -15.81 1.85
CA TRP A 165 -2.42 -16.65 0.93
C TRP A 165 -2.35 -16.14 -0.51
N ILE A 166 -2.46 -14.83 -0.74
CA ILE A 166 -2.33 -14.24 -2.10
C ILE A 166 -0.93 -14.52 -2.66
N MET A 167 0.12 -14.26 -1.88
CA MET A 167 1.49 -14.52 -2.31
C MET A 167 1.72 -16.00 -2.64
N ASP A 168 1.18 -16.91 -1.83
CA ASP A 168 1.31 -18.34 -2.09
C ASP A 168 0.50 -18.77 -3.31
N LYS A 169 -0.72 -18.26 -3.49
CA LYS A 169 -1.52 -18.47 -4.71
C LYS A 169 -0.74 -18.05 -5.95
N ASP A 170 -0.13 -16.86 -5.93
CA ASP A 170 0.60 -16.31 -7.07
C ASP A 170 1.82 -17.14 -7.46
N LYS A 171 2.50 -17.77 -6.49
CA LYS A 171 3.56 -18.75 -6.78
C LYS A 171 3.03 -19.96 -7.54
N HIS A 172 1.81 -20.41 -7.22
CA HIS A 172 1.19 -21.55 -7.88
C HIS A 172 0.66 -21.19 -9.27
N THR A 173 0.12 -19.98 -9.46
CA THR A 173 -0.45 -19.53 -10.74
C THR A 173 0.59 -18.93 -11.68
N GLY A 174 1.75 -18.52 -11.17
CA GLY A 174 2.79 -17.82 -11.94
C GLY A 174 2.58 -16.29 -12.00
N GLU A 175 1.52 -15.77 -11.39
CA GLU A 175 1.23 -14.33 -11.35
C GLU A 175 2.31 -13.56 -10.59
N ARG A 176 2.48 -12.26 -10.89
CA ARG A 176 3.44 -11.36 -10.21
C ARG A 176 4.86 -11.94 -10.17
N ASP A 177 5.35 -12.38 -11.33
CA ASP A 177 6.66 -12.99 -11.52
C ASP A 177 6.88 -14.26 -10.68
N GLY A 178 5.88 -15.15 -10.68
CA GLY A 178 5.90 -16.38 -9.88
C GLY A 178 5.74 -16.13 -8.38
N GLY A 179 4.91 -15.15 -8.00
CA GLY A 179 4.65 -14.76 -6.62
C GLY A 179 5.86 -14.13 -5.93
N LEU A 180 6.76 -13.49 -6.69
CA LEU A 180 7.93 -12.81 -6.14
C LEU A 180 7.53 -11.68 -5.18
N TYR A 181 6.44 -10.98 -5.53
CA TYR A 181 5.93 -9.86 -4.77
C TYR A 181 4.41 -9.85 -4.73
N HIS A 182 3.87 -9.18 -3.73
CA HIS A 182 2.48 -8.72 -3.69
C HIS A 182 2.50 -7.23 -3.35
N TRP A 183 1.59 -6.44 -3.90
CA TRP A 183 1.48 -5.02 -3.55
C TRP A 183 0.05 -4.66 -3.25
N THR A 184 -0.10 -3.63 -2.44
CA THR A 184 -1.39 -3.11 -2.04
C THR A 184 -1.31 -1.61 -1.74
N ILE A 185 -2.37 -0.88 -2.06
CA ILE A 185 -2.53 0.56 -1.84
C ILE A 185 -3.69 0.79 -0.89
N ASP A 186 -3.76 1.97 -0.28
CA ASP A 186 -4.84 2.36 0.64
C ASP A 186 -5.16 1.28 1.69
N SER A 187 -4.11 0.66 2.23
CA SER A 187 -4.23 -0.62 2.93
C SER A 187 -3.94 -0.50 4.41
N ILE A 188 -4.84 -1.08 5.20
CA ILE A 188 -4.73 -1.18 6.65
C ILE A 188 -4.67 -2.66 7.02
N LEU A 189 -3.56 -3.10 7.58
CA LEU A 189 -3.38 -4.49 8.01
C LEU A 189 -3.85 -4.65 9.45
N VAL A 190 -4.68 -5.66 9.70
CA VAL A 190 -5.23 -5.98 11.02
C VAL A 190 -5.05 -7.46 11.34
N GLU A 191 -5.05 -7.81 12.62
CA GLU A 191 -5.00 -9.22 13.04
C GLU A 191 -6.23 -10.01 12.59
N ARG A 192 -7.39 -9.35 12.58
CA ARG A 192 -8.69 -9.92 12.21
C ARG A 192 -9.58 -8.84 11.63
N VAL A 193 -10.30 -9.14 10.56
CA VAL A 193 -11.24 -8.21 9.94
C VAL A 193 -12.60 -8.34 10.61
N VAL A 194 -12.75 -7.60 11.71
CA VAL A 194 -14.00 -7.46 12.47
C VAL A 194 -14.37 -5.99 12.62
N GLU A 195 -15.65 -5.67 12.50
CA GLU A 195 -16.17 -4.30 12.47
C GLU A 195 -15.69 -3.43 13.65
N PRO A 196 -15.73 -3.87 14.92
CA PRO A 196 -15.24 -3.05 16.03
C PRO A 196 -13.75 -2.71 15.96
N LEU A 197 -12.93 -3.56 15.34
CA LEU A 197 -11.50 -3.28 15.18
C LEU A 197 -11.28 -2.30 14.02
N MET A 198 -11.95 -2.49 12.88
CA MET A 198 -11.84 -1.59 11.73
C MET A 198 -12.27 -0.16 12.11
N VAL A 199 -13.41 -0.02 12.80
CA VAL A 199 -13.91 1.28 13.26
C VAL A 199 -12.89 1.98 14.16
N ARG A 200 -12.35 1.27 15.17
CA ARG A 200 -11.34 1.87 16.06
C ARG A 200 -10.06 2.26 15.32
N ALA A 201 -9.61 1.45 14.36
CA ALA A 201 -8.42 1.77 13.56
C ALA A 201 -8.65 3.05 12.75
N ILE A 202 -9.83 3.21 12.13
CA ILE A 202 -10.22 4.43 11.43
C ILE A 202 -10.20 5.63 12.38
N GLU A 203 -10.80 5.50 13.57
CA GLU A 203 -10.82 6.58 14.57
C GLU A 203 -9.41 6.99 14.99
N ASP A 204 -8.54 6.04 15.34
CA ASP A 204 -7.15 6.33 15.74
C ASP A 204 -6.34 6.97 14.60
N MET A 205 -6.54 6.53 13.36
CA MET A 205 -5.91 7.14 12.19
C MET A 205 -6.41 8.56 11.94
N LEU A 206 -7.70 8.84 12.11
CA LEU A 206 -8.26 10.20 12.01
C LEU A 206 -7.76 11.10 13.14
N ASP A 207 -7.76 10.61 14.39
CA ASP A 207 -7.27 11.34 15.57
C ASP A 207 -5.78 11.73 15.41
N ARG A 208 -5.00 10.90 14.72
CA ARG A 208 -3.57 11.14 14.46
C ARG A 208 -3.28 11.86 13.14
N GLY A 209 -4.31 12.21 12.35
CA GLY A 209 -4.13 12.87 11.04
C GLY A 209 -3.41 11.98 10.01
N LEU A 210 -3.59 10.66 10.09
CA LEU A 210 -2.91 9.68 9.24
C LEU A 210 -3.73 9.25 8.02
N MET A 211 -5.03 9.55 7.97
CA MET A 211 -5.92 9.04 6.92
C MET A 211 -5.46 9.43 5.52
N ALA A 212 -5.21 10.72 5.27
CA ALA A 212 -4.75 11.23 3.96
C ALA A 212 -3.34 10.75 3.55
N ARG A 213 -2.58 10.15 4.48
CA ARG A 213 -1.26 9.56 4.19
C ARG A 213 -1.34 8.06 3.92
N ALA A 214 -2.34 7.41 4.51
CA ALA A 214 -2.53 5.98 4.38
C ALA A 214 -3.41 5.64 3.18
N CYS A 215 -4.36 6.51 2.85
CA CYS A 215 -5.40 6.31 1.86
C CYS A 215 -5.49 7.52 0.94
N GLU A 216 -5.50 7.26 -0.37
CA GLU A 216 -5.76 8.28 -1.37
C GLU A 216 -7.18 8.86 -1.22
N LEU A 217 -7.31 10.16 -1.47
CA LEU A 217 -8.62 10.81 -1.48
C LEU A 217 -9.42 10.29 -2.68
N TYR A 218 -10.57 9.71 -2.41
CA TYR A 218 -11.47 9.26 -3.47
C TYR A 218 -12.11 10.47 -4.16
N SER A 219 -11.70 10.70 -5.40
CA SER A 219 -12.49 11.49 -6.35
C SER A 219 -13.39 10.53 -7.12
N PRO A 220 -14.73 10.67 -7.08
CA PRO A 220 -15.52 10.05 -8.14
C PRO A 220 -14.95 10.56 -9.47
N TYR A 221 -14.81 9.69 -10.46
CA TYR A 221 -14.73 10.18 -11.84
C TYR A 221 -15.89 11.14 -12.00
N GLU A 222 -15.64 12.36 -12.49
CA GLU A 222 -16.72 13.19 -13.01
C GLU A 222 -17.44 12.27 -14.00
N GLU A 223 -18.65 11.82 -13.66
CA GLU A 223 -19.52 11.21 -14.67
C GLU A 223 -19.62 12.30 -15.72
N ASP A 224 -19.01 12.08 -16.89
CA ASP A 224 -19.27 12.89 -18.06
C ASP A 224 -20.80 13.03 -18.09
N GLU A 225 -21.31 14.25 -17.88
CA GLU A 225 -22.71 14.55 -18.10
C GLU A 225 -22.95 14.13 -19.54
N ASP A 226 -23.51 12.93 -19.74
CA ASP A 226 -23.99 12.49 -21.03
C ASP A 226 -24.94 13.60 -21.47
N ASP A 227 -24.48 14.42 -22.42
CA ASP A 227 -25.26 15.45 -23.07
C ASP A 227 -26.53 14.78 -23.59
N ASP A 228 -27.61 14.91 -22.83
CA ASP A 228 -28.98 14.69 -23.28
C ASP A 228 -29.30 15.78 -24.33
N GLU A 229 -28.66 15.70 -25.50
CA GLU A 229 -29.08 16.33 -26.73
C GLU A 229 -29.45 15.25 -27.74
N GLU A 230 -30.68 14.75 -27.67
CA GLU A 230 -31.54 14.61 -28.87
C GLU A 230 -33.01 14.78 -28.47
N ALA A 231 -33.53 16.00 -28.70
CA ALA A 231 -34.95 16.31 -28.78
C ALA A 231 -35.33 16.65 -30.23
#